data_AF-A0A6X8MA89-F1
#
_entry.id   AF-A0A6X8MA89-F1
#
_cell.length_a   1.000
_cell.length_b   1.000
_cell.length_c   1.000
_cell.angle_alpha   90.00
_cell.angle_beta   90.00
_cell.angle_gamma   90.00
#
_symmetry.space_group_name_H-M   'P 1'
#
loop_
_entity.id
_entity.type
_entity.pdbx_description
1 polymer ?
#
loop_
_entity_poly.entity_id
_entity_poly.type
_entity_poly.pdbx_seq_one_letter_code
_entity_poly.pdbx_strand_id
1 'polypeptide(L)' 'MTYQEIAARWRADQPEARATTGVVLVWKGEVYGWKNTLRDAAHEQPGAVAVDVGGNVFRAEGGDACNGAKCWVAVA' A
#
# COMPACT_ATOMS: atom_id res chain seq x y z
N MET A 1 -13.79 -6.92 -3.59
CA MET A 1 -13.00 -5.82 -4.14
C MET A 1 -11.53 -6.15 -3.91
N THR A 2 -10.71 -6.12 -4.95
CA THR A 2 -9.26 -6.37 -4.86
C THR A 2 -8.52 -5.13 -4.33
N TYR A 3 -7.27 -5.29 -3.89
CA TYR A 3 -6.46 -4.14 -3.46
C TYR A 3 -6.21 -3.15 -4.61
N GLN A 4 -6.07 -3.66 -5.84
CA GLN A 4 -5.96 -2.82 -7.04
C GLN A 4 -7.22 -1.99 -7.26
N GLU A 5 -8.41 -2.58 -7.12
CA GLU A 5 -9.68 -1.84 -7.27
C GLU A 5 -9.83 -0.74 -6.21
N ILE A 6 -9.46 -1.02 -4.95
CA ILE A 6 -9.48 -0.05 -3.86
C ILE A 6 -8.52 1.12 -4.17
N ALA A 7 -7.29 0.81 -4.59
CA ALA A 7 -6.29 1.81 -4.92
C ALA A 7 -6.70 2.64 -6.16
N ALA A 8 -7.24 2.01 -7.19
CA ALA A 8 -7.72 2.67 -8.41
C ALA A 8 -8.87 3.63 -8.11
N ARG A 9 -9.83 3.21 -7.28
CA ARG A 9 -10.93 4.08 -6.83
C ARG A 9 -10.40 5.29 -6.08
N TRP A 10 -9.47 5.10 -5.14
CA TRP A 10 -8.89 6.22 -4.41
C TRP A 10 -8.17 7.19 -5.35
N ARG A 11 -7.35 6.68 -6.29
CA ARG A 11 -6.61 7.50 -7.26
C ARG A 11 -7.51 8.35 -8.16
N ALA A 12 -8.70 7.85 -8.52
CA ALA A 12 -9.66 8.58 -9.35
C ALA A 12 -10.12 9.90 -8.70
N ASP A 13 -10.10 9.97 -7.36
CA ASP A 13 -10.52 11.15 -6.59
C ASP A 13 -9.33 12.05 -6.18
N GLN A 14 -8.12 11.81 -6.70
CA GLN A 14 -6.92 12.57 -6.34
C GLN A 14 -6.43 13.50 -7.45
N PRO A 15 -5.69 14.56 -7.10
CA PRO A 15 -4.96 15.36 -8.08
C PRO A 15 -4.02 14.50 -8.92
N GLU A 16 -3.80 14.88 -10.18
CA GLU A 16 -3.00 14.15 -11.18
C GLU A 16 -1.66 13.66 -10.62
N ALA A 17 -0.94 14.52 -9.89
CA ALA A 17 0.34 14.17 -9.29
C ALA A 17 0.28 12.94 -8.38
N ARG A 18 -0.81 12.75 -7.62
CA ARG A 18 -1.00 11.58 -6.74
C ARG A 18 -1.69 10.44 -7.47
N ALA A 19 -2.56 10.73 -8.44
CA ALA A 19 -3.23 9.73 -9.24
C ALA A 19 -2.22 8.89 -10.05
N THR A 20 -1.16 9.51 -10.57
CA THR A 20 -0.20 8.88 -11.50
C THR A 20 1.16 8.54 -10.89
N THR A 21 1.38 8.77 -9.59
CA THR A 21 2.66 8.45 -8.94
C THR A 21 2.49 7.76 -7.59
N GLY A 22 3.61 7.28 -7.03
CA GLY A 22 3.69 6.73 -5.68
C GLY A 22 2.93 5.43 -5.45
N VAL A 23 2.75 5.10 -4.18
CA VAL A 23 2.07 3.89 -3.70
C VAL A 23 0.91 4.26 -2.80
N VAL A 24 -0.23 3.61 -3.01
CA VAL A 24 -1.42 3.71 -2.16
C VAL A 24 -1.32 2.63 -1.09
N LEU A 25 -1.54 3.00 0.16
CA LEU A 25 -1.47 2.11 1.30
C LEU A 25 -2.87 1.74 1.78
N VAL A 26 -3.15 0.45 1.82
CA VAL A 26 -4.42 -0.16 2.21
C VAL A 26 -4.23 -1.02 3.44
N TRP A 27 -5.12 -0.89 4.42
CA TRP A 27 -5.14 -1.77 5.58
C TRP A 27 -6.58 -2.09 5.93
N LYS A 28 -6.87 -3.37 6.21
CA LYS A 28 -8.24 -3.87 6.48
C LYS A 28 -9.30 -3.45 5.44
N GLY A 29 -8.89 -3.28 4.17
CA GLY A 29 -9.78 -2.92 3.07
C GLY A 29 -10.00 -1.42 2.86
N GLU A 30 -9.33 -0.56 3.63
CA GLU A 30 -9.45 0.90 3.50
C GLU A 30 -8.10 1.54 3.19
N VAL A 31 -8.11 2.60 2.36
CA VAL A 31 -6.91 3.40 2.11
C VAL A 31 -6.63 4.26 3.34
N TYR A 32 -5.48 4.06 3.97
CA TYR A 32 -5.05 4.88 5.10
C TYR A 32 -3.98 5.91 4.71
N GLY A 33 -3.40 5.81 3.52
CA GLY A 33 -2.41 6.78 3.09
C GLY A 33 -1.86 6.58 1.67
N TRP A 34 -0.98 7.49 1.29
CA TRP A 34 -0.21 7.46 0.05
C TRP A 34 1.22 7.94 0.33
N LYS A 35 2.19 7.35 -0.36
CA LYS A 35 3.60 7.74 -0.30
C LYS A 35 4.17 7.87 -1.70
N ASN A 36 5.12 8.77 -1.88
CA ASN A 36 5.82 8.96 -3.15
C ASN A 36 6.65 7.74 -3.58
N THR A 37 7.06 6.89 -2.63
CA THR A 37 7.77 5.63 -2.88
C THR A 37 7.48 4.63 -1.76
N LEU A 38 7.70 3.35 -2.02
CA LEU A 38 7.63 2.30 -1.02
C LEU A 38 8.80 2.44 -0.04
N ARG A 39 8.49 2.60 1.26
CA ARG A 39 9.49 2.76 2.33
C ARG A 39 9.60 1.46 3.13
N ASP A 40 10.50 1.45 4.12
CA ASP A 40 10.72 0.30 5.00
C ASP A 40 9.41 -0.20 5.63
N ALA A 41 9.19 -1.51 5.53
CA ALA A 41 8.02 -2.22 6.04
C ALA A 41 7.89 -2.15 7.56
N ALA A 42 9.00 -1.91 8.29
CA ALA A 42 9.00 -1.78 9.74
C ALA A 42 8.16 -0.60 10.25
N HIS A 43 7.84 0.37 9.37
CA HIS A 43 6.95 1.48 9.70
C HIS A 43 5.47 1.18 9.41
N GLU A 44 5.15 0.00 8.90
CA GLU A 44 3.79 -0.40 8.57
C GLU A 44 3.28 -1.48 9.51
N GLN A 45 1.96 -1.50 9.67
CA GLN A 45 1.28 -2.58 10.37
C GLN A 45 1.43 -3.89 9.57
N PRO A 46 1.76 -5.04 10.21
CA PRO A 46 1.70 -6.32 9.54
C PRO A 46 0.33 -6.56 8.89
N GLY A 47 0.37 -7.00 7.63
CA GLY A 47 -0.80 -7.15 6.76
C GLY A 47 -1.25 -5.88 6.05
N ALA A 48 -0.58 -4.73 6.24
CA ALA A 48 -0.74 -3.57 5.36
C ALA A 48 -0.34 -3.95 3.92
N VAL A 49 -0.97 -3.28 2.96
CA VAL A 49 -0.78 -3.53 1.54
C VAL A 49 -0.43 -2.22 0.85
N ALA A 50 0.63 -2.22 0.05
CA ALA A 50 0.96 -1.13 -0.84
C ALA A 50 0.63 -1.51 -2.28
N VAL A 51 0.00 -0.59 -3.01
CA VAL A 51 -0.32 -0.76 -4.44
C VAL A 51 0.30 0.39 -5.22
N ASP A 52 1.19 0.06 -6.14
CA ASP A 52 1.83 1.07 -7.00
C ASP A 52 0.92 1.50 -8.17
N VAL A 53 1.43 2.38 -9.02
CA VAL A 53 0.70 2.88 -10.20
C VAL A 53 0.51 1.83 -11.30
N GLY A 54 1.37 0.81 -11.34
CA GLY A 54 1.25 -0.32 -12.26
C GLY A 54 0.27 -1.39 -11.76
N GLY A 55 -0.28 -1.23 -10.56
CA GLY A 55 -1.14 -2.22 -9.93
C GLY A 55 -0.39 -3.36 -9.27
N ASN A 56 0.94 -3.26 -9.12
CA ASN A 56 1.71 -4.24 -8.36
C ASN A 56 1.35 -4.13 -6.88
N VAL A 57 1.17 -5.28 -6.24
CA VAL A 57 0.72 -5.37 -4.86
C VAL A 57 1.86 -5.88 -3.98
N PHE A 58 2.14 -5.17 -2.90
CA PHE A 58 3.13 -5.54 -1.91
C PHE A 58 2.46 -5.67 -0.55
N ARG A 59 2.65 -6.78 0.15
CA ARG A 59 2.12 -6.99 1.48
C ARG A 59 3.22 -6.90 2.53
N ALA A 60 2.96 -6.15 3.58
CA ALA A 60 3.82 -6.06 4.74
C ALA A 60 3.68 -7.37 5.54
N GLU A 61 4.74 -8.19 5.59
CA GLU A 61 4.72 -9.50 6.23
C GLU A 61 5.78 -9.64 7.32
N GLY A 62 5.55 -10.62 8.19
CA GLY A 62 6.34 -10.85 9.39
C GLY A 62 6.18 -9.75 10.44
N GLY A 63 6.97 -9.87 11.51
CA GLY A 63 6.96 -8.91 12.61
C GLY A 63 5.69 -8.99 13.45
N ASP A 64 5.38 -7.91 14.17
CA ASP A 64 4.24 -7.81 15.07
C ASP A 64 3.76 -6.35 15.21
N ALA A 65 2.68 -6.12 15.96
CA ALA A 65 2.09 -4.80 16.11
C ALA A 65 2.98 -3.79 16.87
N CYS A 66 3.98 -4.27 17.63
CA CYS A 66 4.91 -3.42 18.37
C CYS A 66 6.14 -3.04 17.53
N ASN A 67 6.60 -3.94 16.66
CA ASN A 67 7.84 -3.81 15.89
C ASN A 67 7.61 -3.49 14.39
N GLY A 68 6.36 -3.50 13.92
CA GLY A 68 6.03 -3.36 12.51
C GLY A 68 6.37 -4.61 11.69
N ALA A 69 6.16 -4.56 10.38
CA ALA A 69 6.46 -5.69 9.49
C ALA A 69 7.98 -5.84 9.22
N LYS A 70 8.42 -7.06 8.92
CA LYS A 70 9.85 -7.34 8.64
C LYS A 70 10.23 -7.06 7.20
N CYS A 71 9.29 -7.23 6.26
CA CYS A 71 9.55 -7.05 4.85
C CYS A 71 8.27 -6.79 4.05
N TRP A 72 8.46 -6.32 2.81
CA TRP A 72 7.44 -6.33 1.78
C TRP A 72 7.56 -7.58 0.94
N VAL A 73 6.45 -8.28 0.74
CA VAL A 73 6.35 -9.44 -0.16
C VAL A 73 5.50 -9.02 -1.35
N ALA A 74 6.06 -9.14 -2.56
CA ALA A 74 5.31 -8.93 -3.78
C ALA A 74 4.28 -10.05 -3.96
N VAL A 75 3.04 -9.67 -4.22
CA VAL A 75 1.91 -10.60 -4.43
C VAL A 75 1.61 -10.65 -5.92
N ALA A 76 1.60 -11.86 -6.48
CA ALA A 76 1.25 -12.14 -7.87
C ALA A 76 -0.27 -12.28 -8.06
#